data_AF-H3NJ79-F1
#
_entry.id   AF-H3NJ79-F1
#
_cell.length_a   1.000
_cell.length_b   1.000
_cell.length_c   1.000
_cell.angle_alpha   90.00
_cell.angle_beta   90.00
_cell.angle_gamma   90.00
#
_symmetry.space_group_name_H-M   'P 1'
#
loop_
_entity.id
_entity.type
_entity.pdbx_description
1 polymer ?
#
loop_
_entity_poly.entity_id
_entity_poly.type
_entity_poly.pdbx_seq_one_letter_code
_entity_poly.pdbx_strand_id
1 'polypeptide(L)'
;MNQPLIKKDLRIQADQQVQSSFLIERFDIPPTSCRKLVIDIIPSSRDLALDCLLIYDSHSNVRAQYRHVRGPKHIVIGEEEIESSTGTVPGPLPTGEWVMVMRSHSQALEPFCAYRYEITVQVQEALVGDQEN
;
A
#
# COMPACT_ATOMS: atom_id res chain seq x y z
N MET A 1 1.52 -20.22 -1.89
CA MET A 1 0.94 -19.34 -2.93
C MET A 1 0.56 -18.03 -2.26
N ASN A 2 1.09 -16.89 -2.71
CA ASN A 2 0.72 -15.58 -2.15
C ASN A 2 -0.60 -15.15 -2.79
N GLN A 3 -1.69 -15.13 -2.03
CA GLN A 3 -2.98 -14.62 -2.51
C GLN A 3 -3.15 -13.15 -2.10
N PRO A 4 -3.61 -12.28 -3.01
CA PRO A 4 -3.89 -10.90 -2.65
C PRO A 4 -5.07 -10.84 -1.69
N LEU A 5 -4.95 -10.06 -0.62
CA LEU A 5 -6.06 -9.78 0.29
C LEU A 5 -7.08 -8.86 -0.39
N ILE A 6 -6.59 -7.88 -1.15
CA ILE A 6 -7.42 -6.87 -1.82
C ILE A 6 -6.85 -6.59 -3.21
N LYS A 7 -7.74 -6.52 -4.20
CA LYS A 7 -7.45 -6.00 -5.52
C LYS A 7 -8.58 -5.07 -5.93
N LYS A 8 -8.27 -3.81 -6.24
CA LYS A 8 -9.29 -2.80 -6.53
C LYS A 8 -8.86 -1.89 -7.67
N ASP A 9 -9.80 -1.68 -8.59
CA ASP A 9 -9.74 -0.64 -9.59
C ASP A 9 -10.47 0.59 -9.06
N LEU A 10 -9.78 1.71 -9.05
CA LEU A 10 -10.30 2.99 -8.58
C LEU A 10 -10.31 4.01 -9.69
N ARG A 11 -11.36 4.82 -9.72
CA ARG A 11 -11.46 6.01 -10.55
C ARG A 11 -11.62 7.20 -9.63
N ILE A 12 -10.58 8.03 -9.57
CA ILE A 12 -10.59 9.28 -8.82
C ILE A 12 -11.02 10.36 -9.81
N GLN A 13 -12.21 10.92 -9.60
CA GLN A 13 -12.63 12.09 -10.34
C GLN A 13 -11.84 13.29 -9.82
N ALA A 14 -11.18 13.98 -10.75
CA ALA A 14 -10.64 15.29 -10.44
C ALA A 14 -11.83 16.25 -10.32
N ASP A 15 -12.08 16.76 -9.13
CA ASP A 15 -13.04 17.86 -8.99
C ASP A 15 -12.41 19.10 -9.62
N GLN A 16 -13.08 19.67 -10.63
CA GLN A 16 -12.59 20.85 -11.35
C GLN A 16 -12.48 22.08 -10.43
N GLN A 17 -13.07 22.06 -9.24
CA GLN A 17 -12.98 23.13 -8.24
C GLN A 17 -12.01 22.85 -7.09
N VAL A 18 -11.48 21.63 -6.96
CA VAL A 18 -10.59 21.24 -5.86
C VAL A 18 -9.23 20.80 -6.42
N GLN A 19 -8.16 21.50 -6.02
CA GLN A 19 -6.80 21.24 -6.50
C GLN A 19 -6.23 19.86 -6.11
N SER A 20 -6.89 19.13 -5.20
CA SER A 20 -6.45 17.83 -4.72
C SER A 20 -7.62 16.92 -4.38
N SER A 21 -7.53 15.66 -4.82
CA SER A 21 -8.44 14.60 -4.38
C SER A 21 -7.71 13.66 -3.43
N PHE A 22 -8.41 13.22 -2.38
CA PHE A 22 -7.92 12.24 -1.43
C PHE A 22 -8.67 10.93 -1.58
N LEU A 23 -7.92 9.86 -1.42
CA LEU A 23 -8.42 8.50 -1.34
C LEU A 23 -7.90 7.90 -0.04
N ILE A 24 -8.80 7.32 0.74
CA ILE A 24 -8.48 6.64 1.99
C ILE A 24 -9.03 5.23 1.85
N GLU A 25 -8.13 4.25 1.85
CA GLU A 25 -8.49 2.84 1.86
C GLU A 25 -8.17 2.23 3.23
N ARG A 26 -9.06 1.36 3.70
CA ARG A 26 -8.88 0.56 4.90
C ARG A 26 -8.79 -0.91 4.53
N PHE A 27 -7.89 -1.65 5.16
CA PHE A 27 -7.71 -3.07 4.92
C PHE A 27 -7.19 -3.79 6.16
N ASP A 28 -7.62 -5.01 6.38
CA ASP A 28 -7.21 -5.79 7.54
C ASP A 28 -5.97 -6.64 7.27
N ILE A 29 -5.00 -6.57 8.17
CA ILE A 29 -3.95 -7.57 8.28
C ILE A 29 -4.50 -8.72 9.15
N PRO A 30 -4.60 -9.95 8.61
CA PRO A 30 -5.17 -11.08 9.33
C PRO A 30 -4.35 -11.43 10.58
N PRO A 31 -4.94 -12.15 11.55
CA PRO A 31 -4.27 -12.59 12.78
C PRO A 31 -3.30 -13.76 12.55
N THR A 32 -2.47 -13.66 11.52
CA THR A 32 -1.43 -14.63 11.13
C THR A 32 -0.07 -13.97 11.19
N SER A 33 1.00 -14.78 11.23
CA SER A 33 2.40 -14.29 11.25
C SER A 33 2.79 -13.65 9.91
N CYS A 34 2.32 -12.44 9.69
CA CYS A 34 2.65 -11.61 8.54
C CYS A 34 4.06 -11.05 8.71
N ARG A 35 4.99 -11.43 7.82
CA ARG A 35 6.34 -10.88 7.82
C ARG A 35 6.54 -9.79 6.77
N LYS A 36 5.72 -9.79 5.72
CA LYS A 36 5.79 -8.80 4.65
C LYS A 36 4.41 -8.40 4.17
N LEU A 37 4.22 -7.09 4.04
CA LEU A 37 3.12 -6.48 3.33
C LEU A 37 3.64 -5.93 2.01
N VAL A 38 3.03 -6.37 0.91
CA VAL A 38 3.34 -5.94 -0.45
C VAL A 38 2.16 -5.16 -0.99
N ILE A 39 2.43 -3.95 -1.48
CA ILE A 39 1.43 -3.06 -2.07
C ILE A 39 1.91 -2.65 -3.45
N ASP A 40 1.14 -3.03 -4.46
CA ASP A 40 1.37 -2.66 -5.85
C ASP A 40 0.37 -1.60 -6.28
N ILE A 41 0.86 -0.49 -6.82
CA ILE A 41 0.04 0.61 -7.33
C ILE A 41 0.41 0.84 -8.77
N ILE A 42 -0.58 0.74 -9.64
CA ILE A 42 -0.43 0.82 -11.09
C ILE A 42 -1.38 1.90 -11.60
N PRO A 43 -0.88 3.08 -11.97
CA PRO A 43 -1.71 4.11 -12.58
C PRO A 43 -2.12 3.68 -13.99
N SER A 44 -3.30 4.12 -14.42
CA SER A 44 -3.83 3.90 -15.78
C SER A 44 -3.06 4.67 -16.87
N SER A 45 -2.41 5.77 -16.51
CA SER A 45 -1.56 6.58 -17.39
C SER A 45 -0.23 6.91 -16.71
N ARG A 46 0.84 7.08 -17.49
CA ARG A 46 2.19 7.42 -17.00
C ARG A 46 2.28 8.85 -16.45
N ASP A 47 1.38 9.72 -16.88
CA ASP A 47 1.35 11.13 -16.48
C ASP A 47 0.65 11.35 -15.14
N LEU A 48 0.02 10.30 -14.60
CA LEU A 48 -0.62 10.33 -13.29
C LEU A 48 0.43 10.31 -12.18
N ALA A 49 0.29 11.27 -11.26
CA ALA A 49 1.17 11.42 -10.11
C ALA A 49 0.36 11.56 -8.80
N LEU A 50 0.86 10.91 -7.74
CA LEU A 50 0.42 11.17 -6.38
C LEU A 50 1.34 12.20 -5.76
N ASP A 51 0.75 13.24 -5.15
CA ASP A 51 1.50 14.16 -4.29
C ASP A 51 2.07 13.42 -3.09
N CYS A 52 1.27 12.55 -2.51
CA CYS A 52 1.64 11.80 -1.31
C CYS A 52 0.93 10.45 -1.27
N LEU A 53 1.67 9.47 -0.74
CA LEU A 53 1.15 8.19 -0.30
C LEU A 53 1.62 7.95 1.14
N LEU A 54 0.67 7.65 2.03
CA LEU A 54 0.91 7.30 3.42
C LEU A 54 0.26 5.96 3.73
N ILE A 55 0.95 5.14 4.51
CA ILE A 55 0.39 3.89 5.04
C ILE A 55 0.55 3.93 6.56
N TYR A 56 -0.54 3.71 7.27
CA TYR A 56 -0.61 3.61 8.72
C TYR A 56 -0.93 2.18 9.13
N ASP A 57 -0.27 1.71 10.19
CA ASP A 57 -0.64 0.44 10.82
C ASP A 57 -1.86 0.57 11.75
N SER A 58 -2.30 -0.55 12.32
CA SER A 58 -3.43 -0.62 13.25
C SER A 58 -3.22 0.11 14.58
N HIS A 59 -2.00 0.56 14.86
CA HIS A 59 -1.68 1.43 15.99
C HIS A 59 -1.50 2.89 15.57
N SER A 60 -1.88 3.24 14.34
CA SER A 60 -1.75 4.58 13.76
C SER A 60 -0.30 5.06 13.57
N ASN A 61 0.68 4.15 13.53
CA ASN A 61 2.06 4.51 13.19
C ASN A 61 2.22 4.58 11.67
N VAL A 62 2.97 5.58 11.18
CA VAL A 62 3.32 5.66 9.75
C VAL A 62 4.32 4.56 9.42
N ARG A 63 3.95 3.66 8.52
CA ARG A 63 4.79 2.56 8.01
C ARG A 63 5.36 2.79 6.63
N ALA A 64 4.77 3.70 5.87
CA ALA A 64 5.35 4.17 4.62
C ALA A 64 4.97 5.61 4.35
N GLN A 65 5.91 6.37 3.79
CA GLN A 65 5.67 7.72 3.31
C GLN A 65 6.42 7.96 2.01
N TYR A 66 5.66 8.25 0.97
CA TYR A 66 6.19 8.66 -0.33
C TYR A 66 5.62 10.02 -0.72
N ARG A 67 6.44 10.79 -1.44
CA ARG A 67 6.05 12.06 -2.06
C ARG A 67 6.31 12.00 -3.55
N HIS A 68 5.50 12.71 -4.33
CA HIS A 68 5.66 12.84 -5.77
C HIS A 68 5.81 11.48 -6.48
N VAL A 69 4.95 10.52 -6.14
CA VAL A 69 4.96 9.18 -6.74
C VAL A 69 4.50 9.30 -8.18
N ARG A 70 5.33 8.86 -9.13
CA ARG A 70 5.01 8.85 -10.57
C ARG A 70 5.11 7.44 -11.10
N GLY A 71 4.16 7.05 -11.95
CA GLY A 71 4.14 5.72 -12.54
C GLY A 71 3.88 4.61 -11.51
N PRO A 72 4.11 3.33 -11.91
CA PRO A 72 3.89 2.19 -11.03
C PRO A 72 4.79 2.20 -9.80
N LYS A 73 4.27 1.73 -8.67
CA LYS A 73 5.00 1.63 -7.41
C LYS A 73 4.78 0.26 -6.78
N HIS A 74 5.88 -0.43 -6.50
CA HIS A 74 5.94 -1.63 -5.66
C HIS A 74 6.49 -1.23 -4.30
N ILE A 75 5.71 -1.44 -3.24
CA ILE A 75 6.06 -1.08 -1.87
C ILE A 75 6.09 -2.36 -1.04
N VAL A 76 7.21 -2.60 -0.38
CA VAL A 76 7.38 -3.70 0.58
C VAL A 76 7.61 -3.13 1.96
N ILE A 77 6.75 -3.48 2.90
CA ILE A 77 6.90 -3.20 4.34
C ILE A 77 7.17 -4.56 5.00
N GLY A 78 8.42 -4.81 5.35
CA GLY A 78 8.85 -6.03 6.02
C GLY A 78 9.08 -5.82 7.52
N GLU A 79 9.25 -6.92 8.25
CA GLU A 79 9.78 -6.86 9.61
C GLU A 79 11.24 -6.44 9.65
N GLU A 80 12.01 -6.84 8.64
CA GLU A 80 13.43 -6.57 8.53
C GLU A 80 13.71 -5.48 7.49
N GLU A 81 14.76 -4.69 7.74
CA GLU A 81 15.16 -3.58 6.86
C GLU A 81 15.58 -4.08 5.47
N ILE A 82 16.31 -5.19 5.40
CA ILE A 82 16.79 -5.78 4.14
C ILE A 82 15.65 -6.20 3.19
N GLU A 83 14.47 -6.46 3.76
CA GLU A 83 13.28 -6.88 3.03
C GLU A 83 12.36 -5.71 2.68
N SER A 84 12.66 -4.52 3.22
CA SER A 84 11.79 -3.35 3.15
C SER A 84 12.22 -2.40 2.03
N SER A 85 11.24 -1.79 1.37
CA SER A 85 11.48 -0.75 0.37
C SER A 85 11.98 0.54 1.01
N THR A 86 12.80 1.31 0.30
CA THR A 86 13.16 2.67 0.73
C THR A 86 11.88 3.50 0.94
N GLY A 87 11.83 4.27 2.04
CA GLY A 87 10.65 5.08 2.40
C GLY A 87 9.61 4.35 3.26
N THR A 88 9.91 3.12 3.72
CA THR A 88 9.10 2.39 4.69
C THR A 88 9.81 2.27 6.05
N VAL A 89 9.04 1.96 7.09
CA VAL A 89 9.54 1.70 8.45
C VAL A 89 9.41 0.19 8.72
N PRO A 90 10.54 -0.54 8.81
CA PRO A 90 10.52 -1.95 9.13
C PRO A 90 10.10 -2.18 10.58
N GLY A 91 9.68 -3.41 10.88
CA GLY A 91 9.33 -3.87 12.22
C GLY A 91 8.07 -4.73 12.23
N PRO A 92 7.63 -5.21 13.42
CA PRO A 92 6.48 -6.09 13.55
C PRO A 92 5.27 -5.55 12.78
N LEU A 93 4.55 -6.41 12.06
CA LEU A 93 3.36 -6.03 11.31
C LEU A 93 2.12 -6.37 12.15
N PRO A 94 1.59 -5.43 12.95
CA PRO A 94 0.45 -5.72 13.81
C PRO A 94 -0.79 -6.08 13.00
N THR A 95 -1.58 -6.97 13.57
CA THR A 95 -2.86 -7.41 13.02
C THR A 95 -3.90 -6.30 13.16
N GLY A 96 -4.99 -6.38 12.39
CA GLY A 96 -6.10 -5.42 12.43
C GLY A 96 -6.10 -4.42 11.28
N GLU A 97 -6.90 -3.36 11.42
CA GLU A 97 -7.17 -2.39 10.34
C GLU A 97 -5.96 -1.49 10.07
N TRP A 98 -5.47 -1.50 8.85
CA TRP A 98 -4.46 -0.58 8.33
C TRP A 98 -5.12 0.43 7.39
N VAL A 99 -4.49 1.60 7.27
CA VAL A 99 -5.03 2.71 6.46
C VAL A 99 -4.01 3.16 5.43
N MET A 100 -4.40 3.17 4.16
CA MET A 100 -3.63 3.78 3.07
C MET A 100 -4.30 5.07 2.63
N VAL A 101 -3.53 6.17 2.65
CA VAL A 101 -3.97 7.48 2.18
C VAL A 101 -3.19 7.85 0.92
N MET A 102 -3.90 8.15 -0.15
CA MET A 102 -3.34 8.65 -1.39
C MET A 102 -3.90 10.03 -1.70
N ARG A 103 -3.02 10.98 -2.01
CA ARG A 103 -3.40 12.30 -2.50
C ARG A 103 -2.94 12.41 -3.95
N SER A 104 -3.89 12.59 -4.86
CA SER A 104 -3.58 12.88 -6.27
C SER A 104 -3.60 14.38 -6.52
N HIS A 105 -2.61 14.86 -7.28
CA HIS A 105 -2.63 16.20 -7.84
C HIS A 105 -3.31 16.15 -9.20
N SER A 106 -4.35 16.95 -9.39
CA SER A 106 -4.94 17.11 -10.72
C SER A 106 -4.20 18.23 -11.45
N GLN A 107 -3.14 17.88 -12.19
CA GLN A 107 -2.71 18.71 -13.31
C GLN A 107 -3.51 18.25 -14.52
N ALA A 108 -4.66 18.89 -14.69
CA ALA A 108 -5.68 18.54 -15.66
C ALA A 108 -5.12 18.41 -17.10
N LEU A 109 -5.16 17.19 -17.62
CA LEU A 109 -5.45 16.91 -19.03
C LEU A 109 -6.63 15.93 -19.17
N GLU A 110 -6.89 15.09 -18.16
CA GLU A 110 -8.02 14.14 -18.16
C GLU A 110 -8.98 14.37 -16.96
N PRO A 111 -10.30 14.24 -17.18
CA PRO A 111 -11.31 14.46 -16.12
C PRO A 111 -11.29 13.40 -15.01
N PHE A 112 -10.64 12.25 -15.24
CA PHE A 112 -10.54 11.15 -14.29
C PHE A 112 -9.12 10.60 -14.26
N CYS A 113 -8.65 10.26 -13.07
CA CYS A 113 -7.42 9.51 -12.85
C CYS A 113 -7.80 8.11 -12.39
N ALA A 114 -7.52 7.06 -13.17
CA ALA A 114 -7.75 5.69 -12.72
C ALA A 114 -6.48 5.08 -12.14
N TYR A 115 -6.59 4.45 -10.98
CA TYR A 115 -5.52 3.70 -10.33
C TYR A 115 -6.01 2.29 -10.07
N ARG A 116 -5.20 1.30 -10.38
CA ARG A 116 -5.39 -0.04 -9.85
C ARG A 116 -4.38 -0.26 -8.75
N TYR A 117 -4.80 -0.84 -7.63
CA TYR A 117 -3.86 -1.32 -6.65
C TYR A 117 -4.22 -2.71 -6.17
N GLU A 118 -3.19 -3.41 -5.70
CA GLU A 118 -3.26 -4.75 -5.16
C GLU A 118 -2.47 -4.80 -3.85
N ILE A 119 -3.07 -5.39 -2.83
CA ILE A 119 -2.47 -5.57 -1.51
C ILE A 119 -2.35 -7.07 -1.28
N THR A 120 -1.11 -7.51 -1.10
CA THR A 120 -0.77 -8.90 -0.80
C THR A 120 -0.04 -8.97 0.54
N VAL A 121 -0.54 -9.82 1.42
CA VAL A 121 0.16 -10.16 2.66
C VAL A 121 0.89 -11.46 2.45
N GLN A 122 2.19 -11.45 2.74
CA GLN A 122 3.01 -12.65 2.74
C GLN A 122 3.28 -13.05 4.19
N VAL A 123 2.75 -14.22 4.53
CA VAL A 123 3.02 -14.92 5.78
C VAL A 123 4.18 -15.88 5.56
N GLN A 124 5.06 -16.00 6.54
CA GLN A 124 5.97 -17.13 6.58
C GLN A 124 5.23 -18.27 7.28
N GLU A 125 5.05 -19.40 6.61
CA GLU A 125 4.70 -20.64 7.31
C GLU A 125 5.82 -20.90 8.30
N ALA A 126 5.48 -20.98 9.59
CA ALA A 126 6.43 -21.49 10.56
C ALA A 126 6.95 -22.81 9.99
N LEU A 127 8.27 -22.95 9.84
CA LEU A 127 8.86 -24.27 9.75
C LEU A 127 8.28 -25.02 10.95
N VAL A 128 7.41 -25.99 10.69
CA VAL A 128 6.97 -26.94 11.70
C VAL A 128 8.28 -27.51 12.22
N GLY A 129 8.68 -27.01 13.39
CA GLY A 129 9.86 -27.48 14.08
C GLY A 129 9.73 -28.98 14.19
N ASP A 130 10.81 -29.66 13.83
CA ASP A 130 11.05 -31.07 14.03
C ASP A 130 10.26 -31.56 15.25
N GLN A 131 9.22 -32.38 15.02
CA GLN A 131 8.68 -33.15 16.10
C GLN A 131 9.82 -34.05 16.60
N GLU A 132 10.14 -33.83 17.86
CA GLU A 132 11.14 -34.52 18.66
C GLU A 132 11.01 -36.05 18.59
N ASN A 133 12.20 -36.68 18.67
CA ASN A 133 12.55 -38.09 18.89
C ASN A 133 12.78 -39.00 17.67
#